data_AF-A0A6G1JBM5-F1
#
_entry.id   AF-A0A6G1JBM5-F1
#
_cell.length_a   1.000
_cell.length_b   1.000
_cell.length_c   1.000
_cell.angle_alpha   90.00
_cell.angle_beta   90.00
_cell.angle_gamma   90.00
#
_symmetry.space_group_name_H-M   'P 1'
#
loop_
_entity.id
_entity.type
_entity.pdbx_description
1 polymer ?
#
loop_
_entity_poly.entity_id
_entity_poly.type
_entity_poly.pdbx_seq_one_letter_code
_entity_poly.pdbx_strand_id
1 'polypeptide(L)'
;MQIMDLTTQLEQLAAQNRSLEEARARAEENLQATTYQREVDAQVVNEAVDARDREIHQRDIDIAQLRDTLQRLQEEIAKLTELNSTLTQANQNLTNDANQRYAQLQAEGQAVHDRWQQSTGELEELRAQHGQLTRGMEDAVRGEIALALDDRNAEINRLNTELASAREQITTLQKQILASKKPNESFLTVRDEDYFDSACQQLCQHVQQWVLRFSKFSDNRACRLSSEIAADTRLDSATRQKIDTRLDNAILDGSDVDMLLADRVKRRDVFMSVTMTMIWEYVFTRYLFGMDREQRQKLKSLEKTLSEVGPTRAVAQWRAITLTLLSKREPFIQQRAQDTEAVVHEIYSTLATLLPPPPHLQRQIQESLRNVMRLAVELSIEMRTQRAEYIMLPPLQPEYDTNGDLIAKVNFNASLMNERSGETTSNDELEARRAIVKIVLFPLVVKKGDDFGEGEDEIVVCPAQVLVARPSNKKVVRVMSGAMSVNSKRSSTSLAPESSVMDLSGSNVI
;
A
#
# COMPACT_ATOMS: atom_id res chain seq x y z
N MET A 1 123.95 163.69 57.97
CA MET A 1 124.53 163.24 56.69
C MET A 1 124.58 161.72 56.76
N GLN A 2 123.55 161.08 56.21
CA GLN A 2 122.97 159.83 56.73
C GLN A 2 123.14 158.60 55.81
N ILE A 3 123.95 158.66 54.74
CA ILE A 3 123.89 157.65 53.65
C ILE A 3 125.00 156.58 53.73
N MET A 4 126.02 156.74 54.58
CA MET A 4 127.16 155.81 54.61
C MET A 4 127.00 154.58 55.54
N ASP A 5 126.08 154.58 56.50
CA ASP A 5 125.91 153.44 57.43
C ASP A 5 125.06 152.28 56.84
N LEU A 6 124.46 152.45 55.66
CA LEU A 6 123.62 151.43 55.00
C LEU A 6 124.38 150.52 54.01
N THR A 7 125.56 150.92 53.55
CA THR A 7 126.41 150.09 52.68
C THR A 7 127.02 148.90 53.41
N THR A 8 127.23 149.00 54.72
CA THR A 8 127.89 147.97 55.54
C THR A 8 127.04 146.71 55.78
N GLN A 9 125.72 146.72 55.51
CA GLN A 9 124.85 145.55 55.73
C GLN A 9 124.57 144.68 54.49
N LEU A 10 124.73 145.19 53.25
CA LEU A 10 124.39 144.43 52.02
C LEU A 10 125.47 143.40 51.63
N GLU A 11 126.72 143.67 51.99
CA GLU A 11 127.85 142.77 51.69
C GLU A 11 127.80 141.47 52.52
N GLN A 12 127.23 141.49 53.73
CA GLN A 12 127.19 140.30 54.59
C GLN A 12 126.19 139.22 54.11
N LEU A 13 125.15 139.59 53.34
CA LEU A 13 124.15 138.64 52.78
C LEU A 13 124.62 137.95 51.48
N ALA A 14 125.47 138.60 50.68
CA ALA A 14 125.99 138.01 49.44
C ALA A 14 126.97 136.84 49.71
N ALA A 15 127.66 136.84 50.85
CA ALA A 15 128.58 135.78 51.23
C ALA A 15 127.86 134.47 51.60
N GLN A 16 126.66 134.54 52.20
CA GLN A 16 125.89 133.34 52.57
C GLN A 16 125.32 132.59 51.36
N ASN A 17 124.99 133.26 50.25
CA ASN A 17 124.41 132.59 49.06
C ASN A 17 125.43 131.74 48.28
N ARG A 18 126.71 132.12 48.26
CA ARG A 18 127.75 131.33 47.55
C ARG A 18 127.99 129.96 48.19
N SER A 19 127.82 129.85 49.51
CA SER A 19 128.01 128.58 50.22
C SER A 19 126.97 127.51 49.87
N LEU A 20 125.80 127.88 49.33
CA LEU A 20 124.72 126.94 49.01
C LEU A 20 124.84 126.32 47.61
N GLU A 21 125.57 126.93 46.68
CA GLU A 21 125.75 126.41 45.31
C GLU A 21 126.75 125.24 45.23
N GLU A 22 127.84 125.28 46.00
CA GLU A 22 128.87 124.24 45.95
C GLU A 22 128.38 122.87 46.45
N ALA A 23 127.39 122.83 47.34
CA ALA A 23 126.81 121.58 47.81
C ALA A 23 125.99 120.85 46.72
N ARG A 24 125.49 121.54 45.69
CA ARG A 24 124.68 120.94 44.61
C ARG A 24 125.53 120.14 43.61
N ALA A 25 126.79 120.53 43.38
CA ALA A 25 127.65 119.92 42.36
C ALA A 25 128.03 118.45 42.66
N ARG A 26 128.20 118.08 43.93
CA ARG A 26 128.59 116.70 44.30
C ARG A 26 127.52 115.64 44.03
N ALA A 27 126.27 116.04 43.78
CA ALA A 27 125.18 115.11 43.48
C ALA A 27 125.20 114.59 42.02
N GLU A 28 125.87 115.27 41.08
CA GLU A 28 125.86 114.88 39.66
C GLU A 28 126.84 113.76 39.30
N GLU A 29 127.93 113.61 40.06
CA GLU A 29 129.01 112.67 39.73
C GLU A 29 128.59 111.19 39.88
N ASN A 30 127.65 110.89 40.79
CA ASN A 30 127.15 109.53 41.00
C ASN A 30 126.31 108.97 39.84
N LEU A 31 125.89 109.76 38.86
CA LEU A 31 125.00 109.31 37.79
C LEU A 31 125.74 108.81 36.53
N GLN A 32 127.00 109.19 36.35
CA GLN A 32 127.75 108.88 35.12
C GLN A 32 128.35 107.47 35.10
N ALA A 33 128.64 106.87 36.25
CA ALA A 33 129.27 105.55 36.31
C ALA A 33 128.35 104.40 35.86
N THR A 34 127.02 104.55 35.92
CA THR A 34 126.08 103.45 35.63
C THR A 34 125.69 103.34 34.15
N THR A 35 125.88 104.39 33.36
CA THR A 35 125.47 104.42 31.95
C THR A 35 126.43 103.69 31.02
N TYR A 36 127.74 103.75 31.29
CA TYR A 36 128.77 103.19 30.39
C TYR A 36 128.72 101.66 30.23
N GLN A 37 128.35 100.91 31.28
CA GLN A 37 128.34 99.45 31.22
C GLN A 37 127.23 98.87 30.31
N ARG A 38 126.19 99.64 29.99
CA ARG A 38 125.05 99.17 29.17
C ARG A 38 125.30 99.19 27.66
N GLU A 39 126.29 99.94 27.20
CA GLU A 39 126.48 100.15 25.75
C GLU A 39 127.18 98.99 25.06
N VAL A 40 128.13 98.34 25.72
CA VAL A 40 129.00 97.34 25.08
C VAL A 40 128.24 96.05 24.76
N ASP A 41 127.33 95.61 25.61
CA ASP A 41 126.51 94.41 25.38
C ASP A 41 125.52 94.57 24.21
N ALA A 42 125.20 95.80 23.81
CA ALA A 42 124.30 96.05 22.68
C ALA A 42 124.94 95.76 21.31
N GLN A 43 126.27 95.90 21.17
CA GLN A 43 126.93 95.84 19.87
C GLN A 43 127.04 94.42 19.29
N VAL A 44 127.33 93.41 20.12
CA VAL A 44 127.52 92.03 19.67
C VAL A 44 126.22 91.37 19.21
N VAL A 45 125.07 91.84 19.71
CA VAL A 45 123.76 91.32 19.34
C VAL A 45 123.36 91.73 17.92
N ASN A 46 123.79 92.90 17.44
CA ASN A 46 123.37 93.41 16.13
C ASN A 46 124.01 92.66 14.94
N GLU A 47 125.31 92.35 14.97
CA GLU A 47 125.96 91.68 13.83
C GLU A 47 125.44 90.25 13.57
N ALA A 48 125.00 89.54 14.60
CA ALA A 48 124.43 88.19 14.46
C ALA A 48 123.03 88.20 13.81
N VAL A 49 122.31 89.32 13.90
CA VAL A 49 120.96 89.47 13.33
C VAL A 49 121.03 89.64 11.82
N ASP A 50 121.94 90.48 11.32
CA ASP A 50 122.04 90.81 9.89
C ASP A 50 122.45 89.61 9.00
N ALA A 51 123.26 88.68 9.52
CA ALA A 51 123.63 87.47 8.79
C ALA A 51 122.44 86.51 8.66
N ARG A 52 121.56 86.49 9.66
CA ARG A 52 120.36 85.67 9.69
C ARG A 52 119.30 86.14 8.69
N ASP A 53 119.17 87.44 8.51
CA ASP A 53 118.14 88.02 7.64
C ASP A 53 118.35 87.71 6.15
N ARG A 54 119.62 87.60 5.70
CA ARG A 54 119.93 87.27 4.30
C ARG A 54 119.59 85.81 3.94
N GLU A 55 119.79 84.86 4.85
CA GLU A 55 119.41 83.46 4.62
C GLU A 55 117.88 83.29 4.63
N ILE A 56 117.18 84.06 5.47
CA ILE A 56 115.70 84.09 5.52
C ILE A 56 115.13 84.50 4.15
N HIS A 57 115.70 85.53 3.54
CA HIS A 57 115.14 86.07 2.30
C HIS A 57 115.26 85.14 1.09
N GLN A 58 116.37 84.40 0.97
CA GLN A 58 116.52 83.39 -0.09
C GLN A 58 115.51 82.25 0.08
N ARG A 59 115.25 81.83 1.33
CA ARG A 59 114.22 80.83 1.62
C ARG A 59 112.80 81.34 1.32
N ASP A 60 112.53 82.63 1.49
CA ASP A 60 111.20 83.19 1.17
C ASP A 60 110.84 83.08 -0.31
N ILE A 61 111.81 83.20 -1.22
CA ILE A 61 111.59 83.11 -2.68
C ILE A 61 111.27 81.66 -3.10
N ASP A 62 112.05 80.69 -2.62
CA ASP A 62 111.81 79.28 -2.92
C ASP A 62 110.46 78.81 -2.33
N ILE A 63 110.11 79.33 -1.14
CA ILE A 63 108.79 79.13 -0.52
C ILE A 63 107.67 79.67 -1.42
N ALA A 64 107.85 80.81 -2.09
CA ALA A 64 106.83 81.39 -2.97
C ALA A 64 106.58 80.56 -4.25
N GLN A 65 107.63 80.02 -4.89
CA GLN A 65 107.48 79.18 -6.08
C GLN A 65 106.87 77.81 -5.78
N LEU A 66 107.26 77.19 -4.67
CA LEU A 66 106.62 75.96 -4.19
C LEU A 66 105.15 76.18 -3.84
N ARG A 67 104.78 77.37 -3.35
CA ARG A 67 103.38 77.72 -3.07
C ARG A 67 102.52 77.78 -4.34
N ASP A 68 102.99 78.41 -5.43
CA ASP A 68 102.22 78.53 -6.67
C ASP A 68 102.00 77.16 -7.36
N THR A 69 103.02 76.32 -7.38
CA THR A 69 102.91 74.95 -7.93
C THR A 69 102.02 74.05 -7.06
N LEU A 70 102.12 74.16 -5.73
CA LEU A 70 101.17 73.53 -4.81
C LEU A 70 99.74 73.99 -5.08
N GLN A 71 99.51 75.28 -5.33
CA GLN A 71 98.17 75.81 -5.55
C GLN A 71 97.50 75.24 -6.81
N ARG A 72 98.23 75.13 -7.94
CA ARG A 72 97.67 74.55 -9.17
C ARG A 72 97.35 73.06 -9.04
N LEU A 73 98.24 72.30 -8.41
CA LEU A 73 97.98 70.88 -8.13
C LEU A 73 96.81 70.72 -7.15
N GLN A 74 96.67 71.63 -6.17
CA GLN A 74 95.52 71.65 -5.28
C GLN A 74 94.21 71.90 -6.04
N GLU A 75 94.18 72.81 -7.02
CA GLU A 75 92.99 73.09 -7.83
C GLU A 75 92.58 71.90 -8.72
N GLU A 76 93.54 71.19 -9.31
CA GLU A 76 93.26 70.01 -10.16
C GLU A 76 92.85 68.79 -9.32
N ILE A 77 93.49 68.61 -8.16
CA ILE A 77 93.04 67.64 -7.15
C ILE A 77 91.63 67.97 -6.69
N ALA A 78 91.29 69.24 -6.47
CA ALA A 78 89.93 69.64 -6.08
C ALA A 78 88.88 69.27 -7.14
N LYS A 79 89.15 69.54 -8.43
CA LYS A 79 88.23 69.17 -9.52
C LYS A 79 88.07 67.66 -9.69
N LEU A 80 89.17 66.90 -9.64
CA LEU A 80 89.10 65.44 -9.70
C LEU A 80 88.38 64.85 -8.47
N THR A 81 88.57 65.46 -7.30
CA THR A 81 87.86 65.09 -6.08
C THR A 81 86.37 65.35 -6.22
N GLU A 82 85.96 66.47 -6.82
CA GLU A 82 84.55 66.79 -7.08
C GLU A 82 83.90 65.86 -8.11
N LEU A 83 84.59 65.52 -9.19
CA LEU A 83 84.05 64.60 -10.19
C LEU A 83 83.95 63.16 -9.63
N ASN A 84 84.96 62.74 -8.86
CA ASN A 84 84.97 61.44 -8.22
C ASN A 84 83.91 61.36 -7.10
N SER A 85 83.69 62.46 -6.35
CA SER A 85 82.60 62.52 -5.37
C SER A 85 81.24 62.42 -6.05
N THR A 86 81.03 63.10 -7.18
CA THR A 86 79.78 63.05 -7.94
C THR A 86 79.51 61.67 -8.53
N LEU A 87 80.51 61.01 -9.12
CA LEU A 87 80.38 59.65 -9.64
C LEU A 87 80.18 58.62 -8.52
N THR A 88 80.88 58.79 -7.40
CA THR A 88 80.69 57.96 -6.21
C THR A 88 79.27 58.12 -5.68
N GLN A 89 78.74 59.33 -5.63
CA GLN A 89 77.37 59.61 -5.22
C GLN A 89 76.35 59.00 -6.19
N ALA A 90 76.56 59.10 -7.50
CA ALA A 90 75.68 58.49 -8.50
C ALA A 90 75.67 56.95 -8.42
N ASN A 91 76.84 56.32 -8.27
CA ASN A 91 76.95 54.87 -8.08
C ASN A 91 76.33 54.42 -6.76
N GLN A 92 76.53 55.18 -5.68
CA GLN A 92 75.87 54.91 -4.40
C GLN A 92 74.35 55.01 -4.54
N ASN A 93 73.83 56.04 -5.21
CA ASN A 93 72.39 56.20 -5.40
C ASN A 93 71.77 55.08 -6.25
N LEU A 94 72.41 54.67 -7.35
CA LEU A 94 71.94 53.55 -8.17
C LEU A 94 71.99 52.22 -7.43
N THR A 95 73.08 51.98 -6.69
CA THR A 95 73.22 50.78 -5.87
C THR A 95 72.18 50.76 -4.74
N ASN A 96 71.91 51.92 -4.14
CA ASN A 96 70.89 52.06 -3.10
C ASN A 96 69.48 51.85 -3.66
N ASP A 97 69.13 52.42 -4.81
CA ASP A 97 67.81 52.22 -5.44
C ASP A 97 67.61 50.76 -5.89
N ALA A 98 68.63 50.14 -6.49
CA ALA A 98 68.59 48.72 -6.87
C ALA A 98 68.46 47.81 -5.62
N ASN A 99 69.23 48.07 -4.57
CA ASN A 99 69.14 47.33 -3.31
C ASN A 99 67.78 47.55 -2.62
N GLN A 100 67.22 48.76 -2.66
CA GLN A 100 65.89 49.05 -2.11
C GLN A 100 64.80 48.30 -2.86
N ARG A 101 64.82 48.30 -4.20
CA ARG A 101 63.84 47.54 -5.00
C ARG A 101 63.98 46.04 -4.80
N TYR A 102 65.20 45.54 -4.73
CA TYR A 102 65.44 44.12 -4.47
C TYR A 102 64.97 43.71 -3.08
N ALA A 103 65.25 44.54 -2.06
CA ALA A 103 64.74 44.33 -0.70
C ALA A 103 63.21 44.41 -0.64
N GLN A 104 62.59 45.35 -1.36
CA GLN A 104 61.13 45.47 -1.43
C GLN A 104 60.49 44.25 -2.10
N LEU A 105 61.02 43.80 -3.24
CA LEU A 105 60.51 42.62 -3.95
C LEU A 105 60.69 41.35 -3.12
N GLN A 106 61.82 41.23 -2.42
CA GLN A 106 62.09 40.10 -1.54
C GLN A 106 61.14 40.12 -0.32
N ALA A 107 60.89 41.28 0.27
CA ALA A 107 59.94 41.44 1.37
C ALA A 107 58.49 41.16 0.92
N GLU A 108 58.10 41.59 -0.28
CA GLU A 108 56.78 41.31 -0.85
C GLU A 108 56.62 39.82 -1.18
N GLY A 109 57.65 39.20 -1.77
CA GLY A 109 57.67 37.77 -2.04
C GLY A 109 57.57 36.93 -0.77
N GLN A 110 58.29 37.32 0.29
CA GLN A 110 58.18 36.70 1.61
C GLN A 110 56.78 36.90 2.20
N ALA A 111 56.23 38.12 2.17
CA ALA A 111 54.90 38.39 2.71
C ALA A 111 53.78 37.63 1.97
N VAL A 112 53.88 37.48 0.66
CA VAL A 112 52.93 36.67 -0.14
C VAL A 112 53.08 35.19 0.19
N HIS A 113 54.31 34.70 0.34
CA HIS A 113 54.57 33.31 0.73
C HIS A 113 54.01 33.00 2.13
N ASP A 114 54.25 33.88 3.09
CA ASP A 114 53.74 33.74 4.46
C ASP A 114 52.21 33.76 4.49
N ARG A 115 51.56 34.68 3.76
CA ARG A 115 50.09 34.69 3.63
C ARG A 115 49.55 33.43 2.97
N TRP A 116 50.24 32.90 1.96
CA TRP A 116 49.85 31.67 1.30
C TRP A 116 49.98 30.46 2.22
N GLN A 117 51.08 30.37 2.98
CA GLN A 117 51.25 29.32 3.99
C GLN A 117 50.19 29.41 5.09
N GLN A 118 49.91 30.62 5.59
CA GLN A 118 48.86 30.86 6.58
C GLN A 118 47.49 30.43 6.04
N SER A 119 47.10 30.89 4.86
CA SER A 119 45.81 30.52 4.24
C SER A 119 45.71 29.03 3.95
N THR A 120 46.80 28.38 3.55
CA THR A 120 46.83 26.92 3.33
C THR A 120 46.66 26.17 4.64
N GLY A 121 47.34 26.61 5.71
CA GLY A 121 47.19 26.06 7.05
C GLY A 121 45.76 26.22 7.58
N GLU A 122 45.17 27.41 7.44
CA GLU A 122 43.77 27.68 7.84
C GLU A 122 42.77 26.81 7.06
N LEU A 123 42.99 26.61 5.76
CA LEU A 123 42.14 25.73 4.95
C LEU A 123 42.29 24.25 5.34
N GLU A 124 43.50 23.79 5.64
CA GLU A 124 43.73 22.43 6.14
C GLU A 124 43.10 22.22 7.51
N GLU A 125 43.23 23.20 8.41
CA GLU A 125 42.59 23.18 9.71
C GLU A 125 41.06 23.15 9.58
N LEU A 126 40.48 24.01 8.74
CA LEU A 126 39.03 24.04 8.52
C LEU A 126 38.53 22.74 7.88
N ARG A 127 39.29 22.14 6.96
CA ARG A 127 38.99 20.81 6.39
C ARG A 127 39.08 19.71 7.43
N ALA A 128 40.07 19.75 8.31
CA ALA A 128 40.21 18.80 9.41
C ALA A 128 39.05 18.92 10.40
N GLN A 129 38.68 20.14 10.80
CA GLN A 129 37.53 20.42 11.66
C GLN A 129 36.22 19.96 11.01
N HIS A 130 36.00 20.27 9.73
CA HIS A 130 34.82 19.80 8.99
C HIS A 130 34.78 18.27 8.90
N GLY A 131 35.92 17.63 8.65
CA GLY A 131 36.05 16.16 8.64
C GLY A 131 35.73 15.53 9.99
N GLN A 132 36.23 16.11 11.08
CA GLN A 132 35.92 15.67 12.44
C GLN A 132 34.43 15.87 12.79
N LEU A 133 33.87 17.03 12.46
CA LEU A 133 32.45 17.32 12.69
C LEU A 133 31.54 16.37 11.90
N THR A 134 31.86 16.12 10.63
CA THR A 134 31.09 15.21 9.77
C THR A 134 31.12 13.79 10.32
N ARG A 135 32.31 13.28 10.70
CA ARG A 135 32.41 11.94 11.32
C ARG A 135 31.70 11.87 12.66
N GLY A 136 31.83 12.90 13.50
CA GLY A 136 31.13 12.97 14.78
C GLY A 136 29.61 13.00 14.62
N MET A 137 29.10 13.71 13.60
CA MET A 137 27.68 13.72 13.25
C MET A 137 27.22 12.35 12.73
N GLU A 138 27.99 11.71 11.84
CA GLU A 138 27.68 10.36 11.34
C GLU A 138 27.65 9.32 12.47
N ASP A 139 28.61 9.38 13.40
CA ASP A 139 28.67 8.49 14.56
C ASP A 139 27.53 8.75 15.55
N ALA A 140 27.18 10.01 15.79
CA ALA A 140 26.03 10.38 16.63
C ALA A 140 24.71 9.90 16.02
N VAL A 141 24.48 10.13 14.71
CA VAL A 141 23.29 9.66 14.00
C VAL A 141 23.23 8.13 14.00
N ARG A 142 24.35 7.44 13.79
CA ARG A 142 24.42 5.98 13.88
C ARG A 142 24.08 5.48 15.28
N GLY A 143 24.55 6.17 16.32
CA GLY A 143 24.22 5.88 17.71
C GLY A 143 22.73 6.05 18.01
N GLU A 144 22.12 7.16 17.59
CA GLU A 144 20.68 7.39 17.75
C GLU A 144 19.83 6.36 16.99
N ILE A 145 20.22 5.99 15.77
CA ILE A 145 19.55 4.93 15.00
C ILE A 145 19.66 3.59 15.73
N ALA A 146 20.83 3.25 16.29
CA ALA A 146 21.02 2.01 17.04
C ALA A 146 20.13 1.96 18.30
N LEU A 147 20.08 3.04 19.08
CA LEU A 147 19.21 3.14 20.25
C LEU A 147 17.72 3.03 19.86
N ALA A 148 17.30 3.73 18.81
CA ALA A 148 15.91 3.65 18.34
C ALA A 148 15.54 2.25 17.82
N LEU A 149 16.48 1.55 17.18
CA LEU A 149 16.30 0.16 16.76
C LEU A 149 16.17 -0.79 17.97
N ASP A 150 16.99 -0.62 18.99
CA ASP A 150 16.93 -1.42 20.22
C ASP A 150 15.61 -1.21 20.96
N ASP A 151 15.14 0.04 21.10
CA ASP A 151 13.83 0.35 21.70
C ASP A 151 12.68 -0.30 20.93
N ARG A 152 12.72 -0.23 19.59
CA ARG A 152 11.71 -0.87 18.73
C ARG A 152 11.75 -2.39 18.82
N ASN A 153 12.94 -2.99 18.88
CA ASN A 153 13.10 -4.42 19.06
C ASN A 153 12.59 -4.88 20.43
N ALA A 154 12.82 -4.10 21.50
CA ALA A 154 12.28 -4.36 22.83
C ALA A 154 10.75 -4.34 22.82
N GLU A 155 10.14 -3.36 22.14
CA GLU A 155 8.68 -3.27 22.02
C GLU A 155 8.10 -4.41 21.18
N ILE A 156 8.74 -4.81 20.08
CA ILE A 156 8.33 -5.98 19.29
C ILE A 156 8.37 -7.25 20.15
N ASN A 157 9.42 -7.44 20.94
CA ASN A 157 9.53 -8.59 21.83
C ASN A 157 8.45 -8.58 22.92
N ARG A 158 8.14 -7.40 23.47
CA ARG A 158 7.04 -7.24 24.43
C ARG A 158 5.70 -7.60 23.80
N LEU A 159 5.37 -7.02 22.63
CA LEU A 159 4.13 -7.31 21.92
C LEU A 159 4.01 -8.78 21.53
N ASN A 160 5.10 -9.42 21.10
CA ASN A 160 5.13 -10.86 20.82
C ASN A 160 4.86 -11.69 22.08
N THR A 161 5.38 -11.27 23.23
CA THR A 161 5.14 -11.93 24.52
C THR A 161 3.69 -11.76 24.97
N GLU A 162 3.12 -10.55 24.85
CA GLU A 162 1.71 -10.28 25.13
C GLU A 162 0.79 -11.08 24.20
N LEU A 163 1.13 -11.18 22.91
CA LEU A 163 0.38 -11.96 21.93
C LEU A 163 0.46 -13.47 22.23
N ALA A 164 1.64 -13.97 22.61
CA ALA A 164 1.81 -15.37 23.05
C ALA A 164 0.96 -15.66 24.30
N SER A 165 0.99 -14.76 25.30
CA SER A 165 0.17 -14.88 26.50
C SER A 165 -1.32 -14.83 26.18
N ALA A 166 -1.77 -13.91 25.31
CA ALA A 166 -3.16 -13.83 24.88
C ALA A 166 -3.60 -15.09 24.12
N ARG A 167 -2.75 -15.66 23.24
CA ARG A 167 -3.01 -16.93 22.56
C ARG A 167 -3.11 -18.10 23.54
N GLU A 168 -2.25 -18.13 24.54
CA GLU A 168 -2.31 -19.14 25.60
C GLU A 168 -3.57 -18.99 26.46
N GLN A 169 -3.97 -17.76 26.79
CA GLN A 169 -5.23 -17.46 27.45
C GLN A 169 -6.43 -17.90 26.60
N ILE A 170 -6.45 -17.60 25.29
CA ILE A 170 -7.49 -18.08 24.37
C ILE A 170 -7.52 -19.61 24.35
N THR A 171 -6.36 -20.27 24.26
CA THR A 171 -6.27 -21.73 24.27
C THR A 171 -6.76 -22.32 25.60
N THR A 172 -6.44 -21.66 26.71
CA THR A 172 -6.86 -22.07 28.05
C THR A 172 -8.34 -21.83 28.25
N LEU A 173 -8.88 -20.71 27.81
CA LEU A 173 -10.31 -20.41 27.80
C LEU A 173 -11.07 -21.35 26.87
N GLN A 174 -10.53 -21.69 25.69
CA GLN A 174 -11.10 -22.71 24.82
C GLN A 174 -11.11 -24.07 25.50
N LYS A 175 -10.02 -24.48 26.15
CA LYS A 175 -9.96 -25.71 26.95
C LYS A 175 -10.93 -25.68 28.12
N GLN A 176 -11.07 -24.55 28.81
CA GLN A 176 -12.03 -24.35 29.90
C GLN A 176 -13.47 -24.31 29.40
N ILE A 177 -13.75 -23.77 28.22
CA ILE A 177 -15.06 -23.80 27.55
C ILE A 177 -15.38 -25.22 27.09
N LEU A 178 -14.40 -25.96 26.57
CA LEU A 178 -14.54 -27.37 26.19
C LEU A 178 -14.67 -28.29 27.41
N ALA A 179 -14.02 -27.96 28.53
CA ALA A 179 -14.13 -28.69 29.79
C ALA A 179 -15.38 -28.31 30.61
N SER A 180 -15.86 -27.06 30.50
CA SER A 180 -17.10 -26.58 31.12
C SER A 180 -18.34 -26.96 30.31
N LYS A 181 -18.20 -27.10 28.98
CA LYS A 181 -19.13 -27.86 28.15
C LYS A 181 -19.00 -29.34 28.52
N LYS A 182 -19.74 -29.75 29.54
CA LYS A 182 -19.95 -31.18 29.84
C LYS A 182 -20.25 -31.93 28.53
N PRO A 183 -19.48 -32.96 28.17
CA PRO A 183 -19.71 -33.76 26.97
C PRO A 183 -21.10 -34.45 26.94
N ASN A 184 -21.78 -34.50 28.09
CA ASN A 184 -23.10 -35.11 28.26
C ASN A 184 -24.28 -34.11 28.20
N GLU A 185 -24.06 -32.81 27.98
CA GLU A 185 -25.14 -31.81 27.88
C GLU A 185 -25.42 -31.35 26.43
N SER A 186 -24.62 -31.76 25.44
CA SER A 186 -24.87 -31.41 24.04
C SER A 186 -25.82 -32.42 23.38
N PHE A 187 -27.11 -32.34 23.74
CA PHE A 187 -28.16 -33.11 23.09
C PHE A 187 -28.31 -32.78 21.59
N LEU A 188 -27.82 -31.61 21.17
CA LEU A 188 -27.98 -31.03 19.83
C LEU A 188 -26.70 -31.15 19.01
N THR A 189 -26.81 -31.73 17.83
CA THR A 189 -25.76 -31.66 16.80
C THR A 189 -25.99 -30.41 15.95
N VAL A 190 -25.19 -29.37 16.19
CA VAL A 190 -25.24 -28.12 15.41
C VAL A 190 -24.55 -28.35 14.07
N ARG A 191 -25.20 -27.94 12.98
CA ARG A 191 -24.67 -27.97 11.61
C ARG A 191 -24.72 -26.56 11.01
N ASP A 192 -23.71 -26.24 10.22
CA ASP A 192 -23.56 -24.95 9.53
C ASP A 192 -24.26 -24.94 8.16
N GLU A 193 -24.23 -23.78 7.51
CA GLU A 193 -24.83 -23.53 6.20
C GLU A 193 -24.18 -24.40 5.12
N ASP A 194 -22.85 -24.54 5.14
CA ASP A 194 -22.09 -25.33 4.16
C ASP A 194 -22.49 -26.80 4.18
N TYR A 195 -22.75 -27.35 5.37
CA TYR A 195 -23.29 -28.70 5.52
C TYR A 195 -24.66 -28.83 4.85
N PHE A 196 -25.58 -27.90 5.11
CA PHE A 196 -26.93 -27.96 4.55
C PHE A 196 -26.97 -27.68 3.05
N ASP A 197 -26.13 -26.80 2.52
CA ASP A 197 -25.96 -26.62 1.08
C ASP A 197 -25.49 -27.94 0.44
N SER A 198 -24.42 -28.54 0.98
CA SER A 198 -23.90 -29.83 0.50
C SER A 198 -24.95 -30.94 0.55
N ALA A 199 -25.73 -31.03 1.63
CA ALA A 199 -26.79 -32.02 1.78
C ALA A 199 -27.97 -31.79 0.82
N CYS A 200 -28.34 -30.52 0.59
CA CYS A 200 -29.36 -30.15 -0.41
C CYS A 200 -28.90 -30.49 -1.83
N GLN A 201 -27.64 -30.20 -2.17
CA GLN A 201 -27.05 -30.57 -3.44
C GLN A 201 -27.01 -32.09 -3.65
N GLN A 202 -26.64 -32.85 -2.61
CA GLN A 202 -26.70 -34.32 -2.64
C GLN A 202 -28.13 -34.81 -2.90
N LEU A 203 -29.12 -34.27 -2.20
CA LEU A 203 -30.53 -34.62 -2.45
C LEU A 203 -30.95 -34.32 -3.89
N CYS A 204 -30.63 -33.12 -4.39
CA CYS A 204 -30.90 -32.71 -5.77
C CYS A 204 -30.29 -33.67 -6.80
N GLN A 205 -29.03 -34.07 -6.59
CA GLN A 205 -28.34 -35.04 -7.44
C GLN A 205 -28.97 -36.43 -7.37
N HIS A 206 -29.30 -36.91 -6.18
CA HIS A 206 -29.94 -38.22 -5.98
C HIS A 206 -31.31 -38.30 -6.66
N VAL A 207 -32.14 -37.24 -6.55
CA VAL A 207 -33.42 -37.13 -7.26
C VAL A 207 -33.19 -37.15 -8.76
N GLN A 208 -32.25 -36.35 -9.28
CA GLN A 208 -31.94 -36.31 -10.71
C GLN A 208 -31.51 -37.68 -11.25
N GLN A 209 -30.59 -38.36 -10.56
CA GLN A 209 -30.11 -39.68 -10.97
C GLN A 209 -31.24 -40.73 -10.95
N TRP A 210 -32.12 -40.65 -9.95
CA TRP A 210 -33.28 -41.52 -9.88
C TRP A 210 -34.25 -41.27 -11.04
N VAL A 211 -34.61 -40.01 -11.31
CA VAL A 211 -35.48 -39.64 -12.45
C VAL A 211 -34.87 -40.05 -13.78
N LEU A 212 -33.56 -39.86 -13.95
CA LEU A 212 -32.83 -40.31 -15.14
C LEU A 212 -32.98 -41.82 -15.34
N ARG A 213 -32.78 -42.62 -14.29
CA ARG A 213 -32.93 -44.09 -14.34
C ARG A 213 -34.37 -44.49 -14.63
N PHE A 214 -35.34 -43.90 -13.93
CA PHE A 214 -36.77 -44.14 -14.13
C PHE A 214 -37.18 -43.88 -15.60
N SER A 215 -36.77 -42.74 -16.14
CA SER A 215 -37.06 -42.37 -17.54
C SER A 215 -36.37 -43.29 -18.55
N LYS A 216 -35.12 -43.70 -18.29
CA LYS A 216 -34.35 -44.62 -19.15
C LYS A 216 -34.90 -46.05 -19.16
N PHE A 217 -35.43 -46.55 -18.04
CA PHE A 217 -36.03 -47.89 -17.99
C PHE A 217 -37.22 -48.04 -18.95
N SER A 218 -37.86 -46.91 -19.30
CA SER A 218 -38.95 -46.82 -20.26
C SER A 218 -38.60 -45.94 -21.46
N ASP A 219 -37.35 -45.97 -21.93
CA ASP A 219 -36.90 -45.12 -23.05
C ASP A 219 -37.67 -45.42 -24.35
N ASN A 220 -38.07 -46.68 -24.55
CA ASN A 220 -38.84 -47.14 -25.70
C ASN A 220 -40.36 -46.91 -25.58
N ARG A 221 -40.84 -46.31 -24.48
CA ARG A 221 -42.26 -46.02 -24.26
C ARG A 221 -42.52 -44.53 -24.33
N ALA A 222 -43.58 -44.17 -25.04
CA ALA A 222 -44.14 -42.82 -24.98
C ALA A 222 -44.65 -42.53 -23.57
N CYS A 223 -44.38 -41.32 -23.08
CA CYS A 223 -45.03 -40.83 -21.87
C CYS A 223 -46.49 -40.53 -22.21
N ARG A 224 -47.39 -40.84 -21.28
CA ARG A 224 -48.78 -40.42 -21.40
C ARG A 224 -48.85 -38.90 -21.26
N LEU A 225 -49.65 -38.29 -22.12
CA LEU A 225 -49.89 -36.84 -22.14
C LEU A 225 -50.90 -36.45 -21.04
N SER A 226 -50.87 -35.20 -20.59
CA SER A 226 -51.84 -34.68 -19.59
C SER A 226 -53.26 -34.88 -20.09
N SER A 227 -53.51 -34.61 -21.38
CA SER A 227 -54.81 -34.86 -22.02
C SER A 227 -55.26 -36.33 -21.95
N GLU A 228 -54.33 -37.28 -22.06
CA GLU A 228 -54.62 -38.72 -21.98
C GLU A 228 -54.89 -39.17 -20.55
N ILE A 229 -54.23 -38.56 -19.55
CA ILE A 229 -54.52 -38.80 -18.13
C ILE A 229 -55.91 -38.27 -17.79
N ALA A 230 -56.22 -37.03 -18.22
CA ALA A 230 -57.51 -36.40 -17.98
C ALA A 230 -58.68 -37.23 -18.55
N ALA A 231 -58.48 -37.86 -19.71
CA ALA A 231 -59.47 -38.71 -20.37
C ALA A 231 -59.56 -40.16 -19.83
N ASP A 232 -58.62 -40.62 -19.00
CA ASP A 232 -58.57 -42.01 -18.54
C ASP A 232 -59.61 -42.29 -17.44
N THR A 233 -60.72 -42.91 -17.83
CA THR A 233 -61.81 -43.26 -16.92
C THR A 233 -61.48 -44.37 -15.92
N ARG A 234 -60.32 -45.05 -16.04
CA ARG A 234 -59.87 -46.06 -15.08
C ARG A 234 -59.29 -45.45 -13.81
N LEU A 235 -58.83 -44.20 -13.89
CA LEU A 235 -58.33 -43.43 -12.76
C LEU A 235 -59.48 -42.69 -12.08
N ASP A 236 -59.49 -42.68 -10.76
CA ASP A 236 -60.45 -41.90 -10.01
C ASP A 236 -60.27 -40.39 -10.28
N SER A 237 -61.36 -39.63 -10.13
CA SER A 237 -61.36 -38.20 -10.47
C SER A 237 -60.34 -37.40 -9.66
N ALA A 238 -60.08 -37.78 -8.41
CA ALA A 238 -59.15 -37.06 -7.54
C ALA A 238 -57.71 -37.29 -7.97
N THR A 239 -57.34 -38.52 -8.36
CA THR A 239 -56.01 -38.83 -8.89
C THR A 239 -55.73 -38.11 -10.21
N ARG A 240 -56.71 -38.07 -11.13
CA ARG A 240 -56.57 -37.31 -12.39
C ARG A 240 -56.30 -35.83 -12.12
N GLN A 241 -57.12 -35.20 -11.29
CA GLN A 241 -56.96 -33.78 -10.94
C GLN A 241 -55.62 -33.52 -10.27
N LYS A 242 -55.17 -34.38 -9.34
CA LYS A 242 -53.87 -34.23 -8.69
C LYS A 242 -52.70 -34.27 -9.69
N ILE A 243 -52.72 -35.21 -10.63
CA ILE A 243 -51.65 -35.33 -11.63
C ILE A 243 -51.66 -34.10 -12.53
N ASP A 244 -52.83 -33.69 -13.02
CA ASP A 244 -53.01 -32.52 -13.88
C ASP A 244 -52.49 -31.24 -13.21
N THR A 245 -52.94 -30.95 -11.98
CA THR A 245 -52.44 -29.81 -11.19
C THR A 245 -50.93 -29.85 -10.97
N ARG A 246 -50.34 -31.04 -10.76
CA ARG A 246 -48.87 -31.17 -10.61
C ARG A 246 -48.12 -30.90 -11.91
N LEU A 247 -48.67 -31.30 -13.05
CA LEU A 247 -48.09 -31.06 -14.36
C LEU A 247 -48.19 -29.57 -14.73
N ASP A 248 -49.33 -28.95 -14.50
CA ASP A 248 -49.55 -27.52 -14.74
C ASP A 248 -48.63 -26.66 -13.87
N ASN A 249 -48.54 -26.98 -12.57
CA ASN A 249 -47.71 -26.22 -11.64
C ASN A 249 -46.21 -26.39 -11.89
N ALA A 250 -45.78 -27.40 -12.66
CA ALA A 250 -44.38 -27.60 -12.99
C ALA A 250 -43.86 -26.61 -14.04
N ILE A 251 -44.75 -26.01 -14.85
CA ILE A 251 -44.39 -25.14 -15.97
C ILE A 251 -44.73 -23.67 -15.67
N LEU A 252 -43.69 -22.83 -15.58
CA LEU A 252 -43.81 -21.42 -15.18
C LEU A 252 -43.87 -20.43 -16.35
N ASP A 253 -43.45 -20.84 -17.54
CA ASP A 253 -43.38 -19.96 -18.72
C ASP A 253 -44.64 -20.01 -19.61
N GLY A 254 -45.62 -20.84 -19.23
CA GLY A 254 -46.85 -21.13 -19.99
C GLY A 254 -46.64 -22.05 -21.20
N SER A 255 -45.49 -22.73 -21.29
CA SER A 255 -45.27 -23.75 -22.32
C SER A 255 -46.24 -24.92 -22.15
N ASP A 256 -46.59 -25.57 -23.26
CA ASP A 256 -47.32 -26.83 -23.23
C ASP A 256 -46.46 -27.95 -22.58
N VAL A 257 -46.97 -28.51 -21.48
CA VAL A 257 -46.33 -29.61 -20.74
C VAL A 257 -46.25 -30.89 -21.58
N ASP A 258 -47.22 -31.12 -22.47
CA ASP A 258 -47.29 -32.32 -23.30
C ASP A 258 -46.16 -32.37 -24.32
N MET A 259 -45.73 -31.21 -24.84
CA MET A 259 -44.54 -31.12 -25.68
C MET A 259 -43.26 -31.56 -24.95
N LEU A 260 -43.18 -31.34 -23.63
CA LEU A 260 -42.03 -31.74 -22.82
C LEU A 260 -42.11 -33.22 -22.45
N LEU A 261 -43.30 -33.72 -22.11
CA LEU A 261 -43.54 -35.14 -21.81
C LEU A 261 -43.27 -36.05 -23.02
N ALA A 262 -43.62 -35.59 -24.22
CA ALA A 262 -43.36 -36.30 -25.48
C ALA A 262 -41.85 -36.41 -25.82
N ASP A 263 -41.04 -35.46 -25.35
CA ASP A 263 -39.59 -35.47 -25.57
C ASP A 263 -38.88 -36.32 -24.50
N ARG A 264 -38.19 -37.39 -24.93
CA ARG A 264 -37.51 -38.35 -24.04
C ARG A 264 -36.46 -37.74 -23.12
N VAL A 265 -35.90 -36.59 -23.49
CA VAL A 265 -34.91 -35.87 -22.67
C VAL A 265 -35.62 -34.87 -21.76
N LYS A 266 -36.50 -34.02 -22.31
CA LYS A 266 -37.15 -32.93 -21.54
C LYS A 266 -38.18 -33.43 -20.53
N ARG A 267 -38.79 -34.60 -20.74
CA ARG A 267 -39.69 -35.21 -19.75
C ARG A 267 -39.02 -35.45 -18.40
N ARG A 268 -37.69 -35.58 -18.39
CA ARG A 268 -36.90 -35.76 -17.16
C ARG A 268 -36.93 -34.50 -16.30
N ASP A 269 -36.99 -33.31 -16.90
CA ASP A 269 -37.07 -32.05 -16.18
C ASP A 269 -38.44 -31.91 -15.50
N VAL A 270 -39.51 -32.29 -16.22
CA VAL A 270 -40.88 -32.35 -15.66
C VAL A 270 -40.97 -33.35 -14.51
N PHE A 271 -40.46 -34.58 -14.70
CA PHE A 271 -40.45 -35.59 -13.64
C PHE A 271 -39.61 -35.16 -12.43
N MET A 272 -38.49 -34.46 -12.63
CA MET A 272 -37.70 -33.91 -11.54
C MET A 272 -38.48 -32.86 -10.76
N SER A 273 -39.12 -31.92 -11.45
CA SER A 273 -39.94 -30.88 -10.82
C SER A 273 -41.11 -31.47 -10.02
N VAL A 274 -41.86 -32.41 -10.61
CA VAL A 274 -42.98 -33.09 -9.94
C VAL A 274 -42.49 -33.88 -8.73
N THR A 275 -41.41 -34.67 -8.88
CA THR A 275 -40.83 -35.46 -7.78
C THR A 275 -40.41 -34.57 -6.62
N MET A 276 -39.67 -33.49 -6.92
CA MET A 276 -39.15 -32.61 -5.89
C MET A 276 -40.26 -31.80 -5.21
N THR A 277 -41.30 -31.41 -5.96
CA THR A 277 -42.51 -30.79 -5.39
C THR A 277 -43.22 -31.75 -4.43
N MET A 278 -43.34 -33.04 -4.78
CA MET A 278 -43.93 -34.04 -3.89
C MET A 278 -43.05 -34.30 -2.65
N ILE A 279 -41.73 -34.33 -2.79
CA ILE A 279 -40.80 -34.44 -1.66
C ILE A 279 -40.98 -33.23 -0.72
N TRP A 280 -41.01 -32.02 -1.26
CA TRP A 280 -41.27 -30.81 -0.48
C TRP A 280 -42.61 -30.91 0.26
N GLU A 281 -43.70 -31.19 -0.46
CA GLU A 281 -45.06 -31.23 0.07
C GLU A 281 -45.22 -32.27 1.17
N TYR A 282 -44.72 -33.50 0.97
CA TYR A 282 -44.93 -34.59 1.91
C TYR A 282 -43.90 -34.63 3.04
N VAL A 283 -42.68 -34.15 2.81
CA VAL A 283 -41.57 -34.19 3.77
C VAL A 283 -41.32 -32.84 4.41
N PHE A 284 -40.90 -31.84 3.64
CA PHE A 284 -40.36 -30.58 4.18
C PHE A 284 -41.41 -29.62 4.74
N THR A 285 -42.68 -29.71 4.32
CA THR A 285 -43.78 -28.94 4.94
C THR A 285 -44.14 -29.42 6.36
N ARG A 286 -43.72 -30.63 6.73
CA ARG A 286 -44.06 -31.20 8.05
C ARG A 286 -43.23 -30.53 9.13
N TYR A 287 -43.85 -30.30 10.29
CA TYR A 287 -43.15 -29.77 11.46
C TYR A 287 -42.01 -30.69 11.91
N LEU A 288 -42.29 -31.99 11.95
CA LEU A 288 -41.33 -33.08 11.99
C LEU A 288 -41.95 -34.24 11.21
N PHE A 289 -41.25 -34.77 10.22
CA PHE A 289 -41.75 -35.88 9.40
C PHE A 289 -41.84 -37.17 10.21
N GLY A 290 -42.92 -37.94 10.10
CA GLY A 290 -43.20 -39.09 10.98
C GLY A 290 -44.04 -38.77 12.23
N MET A 291 -44.37 -37.49 12.44
CA MET A 291 -45.18 -37.05 13.58
C MET A 291 -46.67 -37.03 13.24
N ASP A 292 -47.47 -37.64 14.12
CA ASP A 292 -48.92 -37.62 14.03
C ASP A 292 -49.51 -36.20 14.12
N ARG A 293 -50.70 -36.02 13.55
CA ARG A 293 -51.41 -34.74 13.47
C ARG A 293 -51.66 -34.14 14.85
N GLU A 294 -52.08 -34.93 15.83
CA GLU A 294 -52.41 -34.42 17.16
C GLU A 294 -51.16 -33.90 17.89
N GLN A 295 -50.07 -34.68 17.86
CA GLN A 295 -48.78 -34.30 18.44
C GLN A 295 -48.24 -33.01 17.79
N ARG A 296 -48.34 -32.93 16.47
CA ARG A 296 -47.94 -31.73 15.72
C ARG A 296 -48.71 -30.49 16.15
N GLN A 297 -50.04 -30.59 16.29
CA GLN A 297 -50.88 -29.46 16.70
C GLN A 297 -50.53 -29.00 18.13
N LYS A 298 -50.32 -29.95 19.06
CA LYS A 298 -49.89 -29.64 20.43
C LYS A 298 -48.56 -28.90 20.47
N LEU A 299 -47.55 -29.37 19.73
CA LEU A 299 -46.23 -28.71 19.68
C LEU A 299 -46.30 -27.33 19.03
N LYS A 300 -47.01 -27.18 17.90
CA LYS A 300 -47.19 -25.88 17.26
C LYS A 300 -47.91 -24.87 18.16
N SER A 301 -48.93 -25.32 18.89
CA SER A 301 -49.65 -24.46 19.84
C SER A 301 -48.75 -24.05 20.99
N LEU A 302 -47.98 -24.99 21.54
CA LEU A 302 -47.05 -24.73 22.63
C LEU A 302 -45.94 -23.77 22.20
N GLU A 303 -45.36 -23.98 21.01
CA GLU A 303 -44.36 -23.08 20.44
C GLU A 303 -44.91 -21.66 20.31
N LYS A 304 -46.12 -21.50 19.76
CA LYS A 304 -46.77 -20.19 19.65
C LYS A 304 -46.93 -19.52 21.03
N THR A 305 -47.43 -20.24 22.03
CA THR A 305 -47.57 -19.69 23.40
C THR A 305 -46.22 -19.34 24.02
N LEU A 306 -45.17 -20.13 23.77
CA LEU A 306 -43.82 -19.83 24.25
C LEU A 306 -43.23 -18.61 23.54
N SER A 307 -43.48 -18.42 22.24
CA SER A 307 -43.04 -17.24 21.47
C SER A 307 -43.72 -15.95 21.92
N GLU A 308 -44.93 -16.01 22.49
CA GLU A 308 -45.64 -14.83 23.00
C GLU A 308 -45.05 -14.28 24.31
N VAL A 309 -44.35 -15.11 25.09
CA VAL A 309 -43.90 -14.78 26.46
C VAL A 309 -42.38 -14.88 26.64
N GLY A 310 -41.73 -15.79 25.92
CA GLY A 310 -40.32 -16.14 26.09
C GLY A 310 -39.39 -15.45 25.09
N PRO A 311 -38.10 -15.24 25.43
CA PRO A 311 -37.10 -14.80 24.46
C PRO A 311 -36.95 -15.77 23.29
N THR A 312 -36.79 -15.27 22.07
CA THR A 312 -36.71 -16.08 20.83
C THR A 312 -35.70 -17.22 20.94
N ARG A 313 -34.50 -16.94 21.47
CA ARG A 313 -33.47 -17.95 21.73
C ARG A 313 -33.92 -19.10 22.61
N ALA A 314 -34.68 -18.82 23.67
CA ALA A 314 -35.16 -19.86 24.57
C ALA A 314 -36.17 -20.78 23.87
N VAL A 315 -37.05 -20.20 23.04
CA VAL A 315 -38.03 -20.95 22.25
C VAL A 315 -37.34 -21.78 21.17
N ALA A 316 -36.39 -21.19 20.44
CA ALA A 316 -35.60 -21.89 19.42
C ALA A 316 -34.81 -23.06 20.03
N GLN A 317 -34.17 -22.86 21.19
CA GLN A 317 -33.49 -23.92 21.92
C GLN A 317 -34.46 -25.01 22.39
N TRP A 318 -35.63 -24.65 22.92
CA TRP A 318 -36.66 -25.60 23.32
C TRP A 318 -37.14 -26.45 22.13
N ARG A 319 -37.43 -25.83 20.97
CA ARG A 319 -37.81 -26.52 19.73
C ARG A 319 -36.74 -27.53 19.33
N ALA A 320 -35.50 -27.06 19.19
CA ALA A 320 -34.38 -27.90 18.78
C ALA A 320 -34.21 -29.13 19.69
N ILE A 321 -34.22 -28.94 21.02
CA ILE A 321 -34.04 -30.02 21.99
C ILE A 321 -35.21 -31.00 21.92
N THR A 322 -36.44 -30.48 21.94
CA THR A 322 -37.65 -31.29 21.96
C THR A 322 -37.73 -32.17 20.71
N LEU A 323 -37.51 -31.59 19.53
CA LEU A 323 -37.54 -32.32 18.27
C LEU A 323 -36.43 -33.36 18.18
N THR A 324 -35.23 -33.05 18.68
CA THR A 324 -34.10 -34.00 18.71
C THR A 324 -34.37 -35.20 19.61
N LEU A 325 -35.00 -34.98 20.77
CA LEU A 325 -35.37 -36.06 21.67
C LEU A 325 -36.50 -36.91 21.10
N LEU A 326 -37.51 -36.28 20.50
CA LEU A 326 -38.63 -36.98 19.86
C LEU A 326 -38.17 -37.84 18.68
N SER A 327 -37.24 -37.35 17.86
CA SER A 327 -36.72 -38.09 16.71
C SER A 327 -35.96 -39.37 17.07
N LYS A 328 -35.47 -39.48 18.31
CA LYS A 328 -34.72 -40.65 18.82
C LYS A 328 -35.62 -41.72 19.44
N ARG A 329 -36.92 -41.47 19.59
CA ARG A 329 -37.84 -42.45 20.20
C ARG A 329 -38.12 -43.60 19.23
N GLU A 330 -38.00 -44.83 19.70
CA GLU A 330 -38.23 -46.03 18.88
C GLU A 330 -39.60 -46.06 18.18
N PRO A 331 -40.73 -45.74 18.84
CA PRO A 331 -42.03 -45.68 18.15
C PRO A 331 -42.07 -44.64 17.03
N PHE A 332 -41.35 -43.53 17.21
CA PHE A 332 -41.27 -42.48 16.20
C PHE A 332 -40.43 -42.94 15.00
N ILE A 333 -39.32 -43.65 15.23
CA ILE A 333 -38.49 -44.22 14.17
C ILE A 333 -39.29 -45.21 13.31
N GLN A 334 -40.12 -46.05 13.94
CA GLN A 334 -40.99 -47.00 13.26
C GLN A 334 -42.09 -46.29 12.45
N GLN A 335 -42.78 -45.30 13.04
CA GLN A 335 -43.78 -44.50 12.32
C GLN A 335 -43.17 -43.78 11.12
N ARG A 336 -42.00 -43.16 11.31
CA ARG A 336 -41.25 -42.50 10.24
C ARG A 336 -40.94 -43.45 9.09
N ALA A 337 -40.55 -44.70 9.38
CA ALA A 337 -40.28 -45.69 8.34
C ALA A 337 -41.55 -46.04 7.54
N GLN A 338 -42.69 -46.19 8.21
CA GLN A 338 -43.99 -46.43 7.56
C GLN A 338 -44.42 -45.24 6.68
N ASP A 339 -44.32 -44.02 7.21
CA ASP A 339 -44.64 -42.80 6.47
C ASP A 339 -43.70 -42.62 5.28
N THR A 340 -42.43 -42.98 5.41
CA THR A 340 -41.46 -42.96 4.31
C THR A 340 -41.91 -43.89 3.17
N GLU A 341 -42.31 -45.13 3.49
CA GLU A 341 -42.82 -46.08 2.48
C GLU A 341 -44.10 -45.56 1.80
N ALA A 342 -45.00 -44.91 2.55
CA ALA A 342 -46.20 -44.31 1.98
C ALA A 342 -45.87 -43.22 0.95
N VAL A 343 -44.90 -42.35 1.26
CA VAL A 343 -44.45 -41.30 0.33
C VAL A 343 -43.73 -41.89 -0.89
N VAL A 344 -42.88 -42.91 -0.70
CA VAL A 344 -42.24 -43.65 -1.80
C VAL A 344 -43.30 -44.21 -2.75
N HIS A 345 -44.34 -44.84 -2.20
CA HIS A 345 -45.43 -45.41 -2.99
C HIS A 345 -46.21 -44.34 -3.76
N GLU A 346 -46.53 -43.21 -3.11
CA GLU A 346 -47.28 -42.11 -3.74
C GLU A 346 -46.50 -41.48 -4.91
N ILE A 347 -45.22 -41.16 -4.70
CA ILE A 347 -44.34 -40.61 -5.75
C ILE A 347 -44.20 -41.59 -6.91
N TYR A 348 -43.92 -42.86 -6.61
CA TYR A 348 -43.77 -43.89 -7.62
C TYR A 348 -45.06 -44.10 -8.40
N SER A 349 -46.21 -44.20 -7.73
CA SER A 349 -47.52 -44.40 -8.37
C SER A 349 -47.88 -43.25 -9.31
N THR A 350 -47.63 -42.01 -8.87
CA THR A 350 -47.86 -40.80 -9.68
C THR A 350 -47.05 -40.84 -10.98
N LEU A 351 -45.75 -41.11 -10.89
CA LEU A 351 -44.89 -41.16 -12.07
C LEU A 351 -45.11 -42.40 -12.93
N ALA A 352 -45.39 -43.56 -12.32
CA ALA A 352 -45.71 -44.78 -13.05
C ALA A 352 -47.04 -44.66 -13.82
N THR A 353 -47.96 -43.80 -13.37
CA THR A 353 -49.18 -43.47 -14.11
C THR A 353 -48.88 -42.73 -15.41
N LEU A 354 -47.84 -41.88 -15.42
CA LEU A 354 -47.37 -41.13 -16.60
C LEU A 354 -46.49 -41.99 -17.51
N LEU A 355 -45.54 -42.75 -16.94
CA LEU A 355 -44.60 -43.57 -17.69
C LEU A 355 -44.38 -44.91 -16.97
N PRO A 356 -45.21 -45.94 -17.26
CA PRO A 356 -45.14 -47.21 -16.55
C PRO A 356 -43.81 -47.95 -16.79
N PRO A 357 -43.00 -48.23 -15.75
CA PRO A 357 -41.74 -48.96 -15.87
C PRO A 357 -41.94 -50.46 -16.20
N PRO A 358 -40.96 -51.13 -16.84
CA PRO A 358 -41.02 -52.57 -17.11
C PRO A 358 -41.19 -53.40 -15.82
N PRO A 359 -42.06 -54.44 -15.79
CA PRO A 359 -42.38 -55.19 -14.57
C PRO A 359 -41.16 -55.73 -13.81
N HIS A 360 -40.15 -56.20 -14.53
CA HIS A 360 -38.92 -56.76 -13.96
C HIS A 360 -38.00 -55.71 -13.31
N LEU A 361 -38.16 -54.42 -13.62
CA LEU A 361 -37.35 -53.32 -13.07
C LEU A 361 -38.07 -52.50 -11.98
N GLN A 362 -39.36 -52.77 -11.74
CA GLN A 362 -40.19 -52.00 -10.80
C GLN A 362 -39.64 -52.04 -9.36
N ARG A 363 -39.26 -53.22 -8.89
CA ARG A 363 -38.70 -53.38 -7.54
C ARG A 363 -37.40 -52.59 -7.39
N GLN A 364 -36.51 -52.69 -8.37
CA GLN A 364 -35.21 -52.02 -8.35
C GLN A 364 -35.36 -50.48 -8.33
N ILE A 365 -36.27 -49.93 -9.13
CA ILE A 365 -36.46 -48.47 -9.17
C ILE A 365 -37.16 -47.95 -7.90
N GLN A 366 -38.08 -48.73 -7.32
CA GLN A 366 -38.69 -48.41 -6.01
C GLN A 366 -37.67 -48.45 -4.88
N GLU A 367 -36.81 -49.48 -4.82
CA GLU A 367 -35.71 -49.55 -3.84
C GLU A 367 -34.76 -48.36 -3.98
N SER A 368 -34.44 -47.97 -5.21
CA SER A 368 -33.64 -46.76 -5.43
C SER A 368 -34.36 -45.50 -4.96
N LEU A 369 -35.69 -45.40 -5.09
CA LEU A 369 -36.47 -44.26 -4.59
C LEU A 369 -36.46 -44.22 -3.05
N ARG A 370 -36.53 -45.37 -2.37
CA ARG A 370 -36.41 -45.45 -0.91
C ARG A 370 -35.12 -44.81 -0.39
N ASN A 371 -34.01 -45.01 -1.10
CA ASN A 371 -32.74 -44.39 -0.73
C ASN A 371 -32.77 -42.87 -0.87
N VAL A 372 -33.39 -42.34 -1.94
CA VAL A 372 -33.59 -40.89 -2.11
C VAL A 372 -34.48 -40.33 -0.99
N MET A 373 -35.57 -41.03 -0.68
CA MET A 373 -36.49 -40.60 0.38
C MET A 373 -35.86 -40.65 1.77
N ARG A 374 -35.00 -41.63 2.05
CA ARG A 374 -34.24 -41.68 3.30
C ARG A 374 -33.38 -40.42 3.48
N LEU A 375 -32.66 -40.03 2.43
CA LEU A 375 -31.84 -38.81 2.44
C LEU A 375 -32.71 -37.56 2.67
N ALA A 376 -33.85 -37.45 1.99
CA ALA A 376 -34.77 -36.32 2.16
C ALA A 376 -35.34 -36.23 3.58
N VAL A 377 -35.73 -37.37 4.16
CA VAL A 377 -36.28 -37.44 5.52
C VAL A 377 -35.23 -37.12 6.57
N GLU A 378 -34.01 -37.65 6.42
CA GLU A 378 -32.89 -37.36 7.32
C GLU A 378 -32.56 -35.86 7.29
N LEU A 379 -32.39 -35.29 6.10
CA LEU A 379 -32.15 -33.86 5.91
C LEU A 379 -33.27 -32.99 6.53
N SER A 380 -34.54 -33.36 6.31
CA SER A 380 -35.67 -32.65 6.91
C SER A 380 -35.64 -32.67 8.44
N ILE A 381 -35.22 -33.78 9.06
CA ILE A 381 -35.09 -33.86 10.52
C ILE A 381 -33.92 -33.00 10.98
N GLU A 382 -32.75 -33.09 10.33
CA GLU A 382 -31.57 -32.32 10.68
C GLU A 382 -31.80 -30.81 10.59
N MET A 383 -32.51 -30.34 9.56
CA MET A 383 -32.92 -28.94 9.42
C MET A 383 -33.85 -28.50 10.57
N ARG A 384 -34.83 -29.33 10.93
CA ARG A 384 -35.82 -29.03 11.97
C ARG A 384 -35.26 -29.08 13.39
N THR A 385 -34.15 -29.78 13.61
CA THR A 385 -33.49 -29.89 14.93
C THR A 385 -32.44 -28.81 15.18
N GLN A 386 -32.16 -27.94 14.21
CA GLN A 386 -31.33 -26.75 14.43
C GLN A 386 -32.09 -25.67 15.21
N ARG A 387 -31.32 -24.81 15.91
CA ARG A 387 -31.87 -23.63 16.58
C ARG A 387 -32.30 -22.57 15.57
N ALA A 388 -31.47 -22.30 14.57
CA ALA A 388 -31.86 -21.55 13.39
C ALA A 388 -33.00 -22.28 12.65
N GLU A 389 -33.81 -21.53 11.92
CA GLU A 389 -34.88 -22.08 11.10
C GLU A 389 -34.40 -22.28 9.67
N TYR A 390 -34.10 -23.54 9.33
CA TYR A 390 -33.83 -23.92 7.94
C TYR A 390 -35.14 -24.28 7.25
N ILE A 391 -35.47 -23.56 6.18
CA ILE A 391 -36.75 -23.65 5.49
C ILE A 391 -36.50 -23.92 4.01
N MET A 392 -37.06 -25.01 3.50
CA MET A 392 -37.22 -25.25 2.07
C MET A 392 -38.52 -24.59 1.62
N LEU A 393 -38.41 -23.53 0.83
CA LEU A 393 -39.56 -22.76 0.37
C LEU A 393 -40.39 -23.55 -0.64
N PRO A 394 -41.71 -23.27 -0.73
CA PRO A 394 -42.54 -23.81 -1.81
C PRO A 394 -41.88 -23.54 -3.16
N PRO A 395 -41.84 -24.54 -4.07
CA PRO A 395 -41.51 -24.27 -5.46
C PRO A 395 -42.41 -23.16 -6.00
N LEU A 396 -41.83 -22.26 -6.79
CA LEU A 396 -42.60 -21.21 -7.47
C LEU A 396 -43.65 -21.89 -8.37
N GLN A 397 -44.85 -21.30 -8.40
CA GLN A 397 -45.99 -21.78 -9.18
C GLN A 397 -46.41 -20.72 -10.19
N PRO A 398 -46.98 -21.12 -11.34
CA PRO A 398 -47.55 -20.19 -12.30
C PRO A 398 -48.84 -19.57 -11.74
N GLU A 399 -49.05 -18.29 -11.99
CA GLU A 399 -50.29 -17.60 -11.64
C GLU A 399 -51.14 -17.45 -12.91
N TYR A 400 -52.38 -17.95 -12.87
CA TYR A 400 -53.32 -17.88 -13.99
C TYR A 400 -54.51 -16.98 -13.66
N ASP A 401 -54.99 -16.24 -14.66
CA ASP A 401 -56.16 -15.38 -14.55
C ASP A 401 -57.47 -16.20 -14.62
N THR A 402 -58.62 -15.51 -14.52
CA THR A 402 -59.94 -16.16 -14.60
C THR A 402 -60.24 -16.79 -15.96
N ASN A 403 -59.45 -16.47 -17.00
CA ASN A 403 -59.58 -16.99 -18.35
C ASN A 403 -58.64 -18.17 -18.63
N GLY A 404 -57.73 -18.48 -17.70
CA GLY A 404 -56.70 -19.52 -17.83
C GLY A 404 -55.41 -19.02 -18.49
N ASP A 405 -55.24 -17.70 -18.66
CA ASP A 405 -54.03 -17.10 -19.20
C ASP A 405 -53.04 -16.76 -18.07
N LEU A 406 -51.74 -16.89 -18.36
CA LEU A 406 -50.68 -16.63 -17.37
C LEU A 406 -50.63 -15.14 -17.00
N ILE A 407 -50.84 -14.80 -15.72
CA ILE A 407 -50.87 -13.43 -15.19
C ILE A 407 -49.49 -12.78 -15.29
N ALA A 408 -48.45 -13.48 -14.82
CA ALA A 408 -47.09 -12.97 -14.78
C ALA A 408 -46.09 -14.10 -15.00
N LYS A 409 -45.06 -13.82 -15.80
CA LYS A 409 -43.92 -14.73 -15.97
C LYS A 409 -42.92 -14.51 -14.84
N VAL A 410 -42.41 -15.60 -14.30
CA VAL A 410 -41.38 -15.55 -13.26
C VAL A 410 -40.04 -15.19 -13.88
N ASN A 411 -39.45 -14.07 -13.45
CA ASN A 411 -38.12 -13.66 -13.92
C ASN A 411 -37.03 -14.35 -13.11
N PHE A 412 -35.92 -14.67 -13.77
CA PHE A 412 -34.72 -15.20 -13.15
C PHE A 412 -34.06 -14.15 -12.25
N ASN A 413 -33.71 -14.55 -11.03
CA ASN A 413 -33.01 -13.73 -10.05
C ASN A 413 -31.71 -14.43 -9.63
N ALA A 414 -30.56 -13.82 -9.88
CA ALA A 414 -29.25 -14.47 -9.68
C ALA A 414 -28.89 -14.69 -8.20
N SER A 415 -29.51 -13.93 -7.29
CA SER A 415 -29.29 -14.07 -5.84
C SER A 415 -30.08 -15.23 -5.23
N LEU A 416 -31.20 -15.63 -5.86
CA LEU A 416 -32.11 -16.65 -5.33
C LEU A 416 -32.10 -17.95 -6.16
N MET A 417 -31.61 -17.91 -7.40
CA MET A 417 -31.74 -18.98 -8.38
C MET A 417 -30.43 -19.28 -9.08
N ASN A 418 -30.24 -20.55 -9.44
CA ASN A 418 -29.14 -21.04 -10.23
C ASN A 418 -29.64 -21.75 -11.49
N GLU A 419 -29.11 -21.39 -12.66
CA GLU A 419 -29.44 -22.04 -13.92
C GLU A 419 -28.66 -23.35 -14.06
N ARG A 420 -29.36 -24.45 -14.35
CA ARG A 420 -28.79 -25.80 -14.28
C ARG A 420 -28.50 -26.45 -15.63
N SER A 421 -28.85 -25.83 -16.75
CA SER A 421 -28.70 -26.45 -18.07
C SER A 421 -27.23 -26.62 -18.50
N GLY A 422 -26.31 -25.85 -17.89
CA GLY A 422 -24.88 -25.89 -18.21
C GLY A 422 -24.53 -25.28 -19.56
N GLU A 423 -25.48 -24.62 -20.21
CA GLU A 423 -25.31 -23.97 -21.52
C GLU A 423 -25.20 -22.45 -21.42
N THR A 424 -25.30 -21.88 -20.22
CA THR A 424 -25.21 -20.45 -19.95
C THR A 424 -23.89 -20.09 -19.29
N THR A 425 -23.33 -18.92 -19.63
CA THR A 425 -22.00 -18.50 -19.17
C THR A 425 -22.03 -17.90 -17.75
N SER A 426 -23.12 -17.22 -17.35
CA SER A 426 -23.28 -16.65 -16.00
C SER A 426 -24.77 -16.45 -15.64
N ASN A 427 -25.10 -16.60 -14.35
CA ASN A 427 -26.42 -16.29 -13.78
C ASN A 427 -26.73 -14.78 -13.86
N ASP A 428 -25.73 -13.92 -13.70
CA ASP A 428 -25.92 -12.45 -13.75
C ASP A 428 -26.37 -11.98 -15.15
N GLU A 429 -25.87 -12.63 -16.20
CA GLU A 429 -26.30 -12.33 -17.58
C GLU A 429 -27.76 -12.69 -17.82
N LEU A 430 -28.25 -13.75 -17.19
CA LEU A 430 -29.65 -14.19 -17.31
C LEU A 430 -30.59 -13.20 -16.63
N GLU A 431 -30.21 -12.72 -15.44
CA GLU A 431 -30.95 -11.67 -14.74
C GLU A 431 -30.95 -10.37 -15.54
N ALA A 432 -29.80 -9.94 -16.06
CA ALA A 432 -29.68 -8.73 -16.89
C ALA A 432 -30.56 -8.77 -18.15
N ARG A 433 -30.73 -9.96 -18.75
CA ARG A 433 -31.61 -10.18 -19.91
C ARG A 433 -33.07 -10.42 -19.55
N ARG A 434 -33.44 -10.37 -18.26
CA ARG A 434 -34.77 -10.71 -17.74
C ARG A 434 -35.25 -12.07 -18.26
N ALA A 435 -34.37 -13.06 -18.18
CA ALA A 435 -34.69 -14.42 -18.58
C ALA A 435 -35.92 -14.92 -17.79
N ILE A 436 -36.81 -15.62 -18.48
CA ILE A 436 -38.01 -16.19 -17.87
C ILE A 436 -37.68 -17.58 -17.35
N VAL A 437 -38.07 -17.89 -16.12
CA VAL A 437 -37.95 -19.23 -15.56
C VAL A 437 -39.02 -20.13 -16.18
N LYS A 438 -38.59 -21.30 -16.66
CA LYS A 438 -39.47 -22.30 -17.27
C LYS A 438 -39.90 -23.37 -16.28
N ILE A 439 -38.97 -23.97 -15.55
CA ILE A 439 -39.21 -25.07 -14.59
C ILE A 439 -38.32 -24.89 -13.37
N VAL A 440 -38.87 -25.15 -12.18
CA VAL A 440 -38.09 -25.31 -10.94
C VAL A 440 -37.75 -26.79 -10.75
N LEU A 441 -36.46 -27.12 -10.71
CA LEU A 441 -35.93 -28.47 -10.51
C LEU A 441 -35.65 -28.77 -9.04
N PHE A 442 -35.25 -27.75 -8.26
CA PHE A 442 -35.03 -27.85 -6.82
C PHE A 442 -35.41 -26.54 -6.12
N PRO A 443 -36.10 -26.57 -4.96
CA PRO A 443 -36.60 -25.37 -4.31
C PRO A 443 -35.48 -24.59 -3.58
N LEU A 444 -35.71 -23.30 -3.35
CA LEU A 444 -34.84 -22.45 -2.56
C LEU A 444 -34.83 -22.89 -1.08
N VAL A 445 -33.64 -22.95 -0.49
CA VAL A 445 -33.46 -23.20 0.95
C VAL A 445 -32.84 -21.99 1.61
N VAL A 446 -33.48 -21.51 2.67
CA VAL A 446 -33.03 -20.35 3.46
C VAL A 446 -32.79 -20.74 4.92
N LYS A 447 -31.86 -20.05 5.57
CA LYS A 447 -31.66 -20.04 7.02
C LYS A 447 -32.22 -18.73 7.55
N LYS A 448 -33.12 -18.82 8.53
CA LYS A 448 -33.62 -17.67 9.28
C LYS A 448 -33.06 -17.68 10.70
N GLY A 449 -32.47 -16.55 11.10
CA GLY A 449 -31.83 -16.37 12.39
C GLY A 449 -30.43 -16.98 12.49
N ASP A 450 -29.72 -16.62 13.55
CA ASP A 450 -28.35 -17.05 13.84
C ASP A 450 -28.29 -18.45 14.48
N ASP A 451 -27.09 -18.91 14.85
CA ASP A 451 -26.88 -20.23 15.47
C ASP A 451 -27.50 -20.38 16.87
N PHE A 452 -27.91 -19.27 17.47
CA PHE A 452 -28.66 -19.23 18.72
C PHE A 452 -30.17 -19.16 18.48
N GLY A 453 -30.62 -18.98 17.24
CA GLY A 453 -32.01 -18.81 16.85
C GLY A 453 -32.54 -17.39 17.09
N GLU A 454 -31.66 -16.38 17.07
CA GLU A 454 -32.01 -14.97 17.18
C GLU A 454 -31.89 -14.25 15.83
N GLY A 455 -32.64 -13.16 15.65
CA GLY A 455 -32.67 -12.39 14.42
C GLY A 455 -33.73 -12.85 13.41
N GLU A 456 -34.08 -11.94 12.49
CA GLU A 456 -35.04 -12.20 11.41
C GLU A 456 -34.39 -12.27 10.03
N ASP A 457 -33.06 -12.06 9.96
CA ASP A 457 -32.33 -12.07 8.71
C ASP A 457 -32.38 -13.45 8.06
N GLU A 458 -32.64 -13.45 6.74
CA GLU A 458 -32.71 -14.65 5.92
C GLU A 458 -31.48 -14.75 5.02
N ILE A 459 -30.77 -15.86 5.13
CA ILE A 459 -29.59 -16.18 4.33
C ILE A 459 -29.96 -17.31 3.36
N VAL A 460 -29.63 -17.14 2.09
CA VAL A 460 -29.76 -18.22 1.10
C VAL A 460 -28.71 -19.27 1.38
N VAL A 461 -29.15 -20.48 1.71
CA VAL A 461 -28.28 -21.64 1.96
C VAL A 461 -28.07 -22.42 0.67
N CYS A 462 -29.15 -22.72 -0.04
CA CYS A 462 -29.08 -23.41 -1.33
C CYS A 462 -30.02 -22.70 -2.32
N PRO A 463 -29.51 -22.08 -3.39
CA PRO A 463 -30.35 -21.38 -4.37
C PRO A 463 -31.26 -22.37 -5.11
N ALA A 464 -32.44 -21.90 -5.52
CA ALA A 464 -33.36 -22.69 -6.32
C ALA A 464 -32.69 -23.11 -7.63
N GLN A 465 -32.74 -24.39 -7.98
CA GLN A 465 -32.20 -24.88 -9.24
C GLN A 465 -33.29 -24.81 -10.30
N VAL A 466 -33.06 -24.06 -11.37
CA VAL A 466 -34.09 -23.77 -12.38
C VAL A 466 -33.58 -23.97 -13.80
N LEU A 467 -34.52 -24.11 -14.73
CA LEU A 467 -34.27 -24.02 -16.17
C LEU A 467 -34.95 -22.77 -16.71
N VAL A 468 -34.23 -22.00 -17.52
CA VAL A 468 -34.79 -20.80 -18.17
C VAL A 468 -35.40 -21.10 -19.54
N ALA A 469 -36.46 -20.38 -19.88
CA ALA A 469 -37.10 -20.43 -21.19
C ALA A 469 -36.13 -19.91 -22.25
N ARG A 470 -35.94 -20.68 -23.32
CA ARG A 470 -35.05 -20.29 -24.42
C ARG A 470 -35.84 -19.75 -25.60
N PRO A 471 -35.34 -18.70 -26.28
CA PRO A 471 -35.89 -18.31 -27.58
C PRO A 471 -35.70 -19.46 -28.56
N SER A 472 -36.80 -19.98 -29.09
CA SER A 472 -36.77 -21.04 -30.10
C SER A 472 -36.08 -20.53 -31.37
N ASN A 473 -34.92 -21.08 -31.71
CA ASN A 473 -34.26 -20.85 -33.01
C ASN A 473 -34.97 -21.53 -34.20
N LYS A 474 -36.21 -21.98 -34.03
CA LYS A 474 -37.01 -22.49 -35.15
C LYS A 474 -37.90 -21.36 -35.66
N LYS A 475 -37.54 -20.81 -36.82
CA LYS A 475 -38.51 -20.16 -37.73
C LYS A 475 -39.64 -21.15 -37.96
N VAL A 476 -40.72 -21.02 -37.21
CA VAL A 476 -41.98 -21.70 -37.50
C VAL A 476 -42.52 -20.99 -38.74
N VAL A 477 -42.26 -21.54 -39.91
CA VAL A 477 -43.01 -21.22 -41.11
C VAL A 477 -44.45 -21.66 -40.82
N ARG A 478 -45.28 -20.71 -40.41
CA ARG A 478 -46.72 -20.88 -40.33
C ARG A 478 -47.20 -21.14 -41.75
N VAL A 479 -47.31 -22.41 -42.14
CA VAL A 479 -48.13 -22.80 -43.28
C VAL A 479 -49.54 -22.42 -42.89
N MET A 480 -50.01 -21.30 -43.42
CA MET A 480 -51.41 -20.94 -43.36
C MET A 480 -52.15 -21.95 -44.25
N SER A 481 -52.70 -22.99 -43.62
CA SER A 481 -53.71 -23.81 -44.26
C SER A 481 -54.96 -22.95 -44.45
N GLY A 482 -55.05 -22.32 -45.62
CA GLY A 482 -56.28 -21.73 -46.11
C GLY A 482 -57.34 -22.81 -46.28
N ALA A 483 -58.53 -22.53 -45.79
CA ALA A 483 -59.72 -23.34 -45.99
C ALA A 483 -59.96 -23.59 -47.49
N MET A 484 -59.97 -24.85 -47.90
CA MET A 484 -60.54 -25.25 -49.19
C MET A 484 -61.66 -26.26 -48.94
N SER A 485 -62.86 -25.76 -49.17
CA SER A 485 -64.13 -26.48 -49.23
C SER A 485 -64.03 -27.66 -50.21
N VAL A 486 -64.45 -28.82 -49.73
CA VAL A 486 -64.68 -30.02 -50.54
C VAL A 486 -65.90 -29.77 -51.41
N ASN A 487 -65.72 -29.69 -52.73
CA ASN A 487 -66.80 -29.98 -53.66
C ASN A 487 -66.33 -30.89 -54.79
N SER A 488 -67.18 -31.88 -55.05
CA SER A 488 -66.99 -33.02 -55.93
C SER A 488 -67.33 -32.67 -57.38
N LYS A 489 -66.53 -33.14 -58.36
CA LYS A 489 -66.98 -33.70 -59.65
C LYS A 489 -65.84 -34.19 -60.57
N ARG A 490 -65.92 -35.49 -60.90
CA ARG A 490 -65.54 -36.20 -62.16
C ARG A 490 -64.79 -35.43 -63.26
N SER A 491 -63.66 -35.94 -63.76
CA SER A 491 -63.55 -36.90 -64.90
C SER A 491 -62.16 -36.94 -65.56
N SER A 492 -61.74 -38.17 -65.91
CA SER A 492 -60.95 -38.65 -67.07
C SER A 492 -59.49 -38.19 -67.35
N THR A 493 -58.68 -39.24 -67.62
CA THR A 493 -57.53 -39.34 -68.55
C THR A 493 -56.23 -38.59 -68.21
N SER A 494 -55.00 -39.08 -68.37
CA SER A 494 -54.40 -40.39 -68.69
C SER A 494 -52.87 -40.17 -68.81
N LEU A 495 -52.09 -41.25 -68.74
CA LEU A 495 -50.73 -41.45 -69.32
C LEU A 495 -49.48 -41.02 -68.52
N ALA A 496 -48.63 -42.02 -68.28
CA ALA A 496 -47.21 -41.93 -67.98
C ALA A 496 -46.39 -41.56 -69.24
N PRO A 497 -45.13 -41.13 -69.07
CA PRO A 497 -43.98 -42.00 -69.43
C PRO A 497 -42.86 -41.95 -68.37
N GLU A 498 -42.23 -43.07 -68.01
CA GLU A 498 -41.07 -43.74 -68.65
C GLU A 498 -39.71 -43.00 -68.58
N SER A 499 -38.82 -43.63 -67.79
CA SER A 499 -37.36 -43.83 -67.95
C SER A 499 -36.48 -42.85 -68.75
N SER A 500 -35.38 -42.44 -68.11
CA SER A 500 -34.08 -42.09 -68.73
C SER A 500 -32.99 -42.45 -67.71
N VAL A 501 -32.44 -43.67 -67.77
CA VAL A 501 -31.17 -44.02 -68.45
C VAL A 501 -30.01 -43.14 -67.97
N MET A 502 -29.29 -43.63 -66.94
CA MET A 502 -27.89 -43.28 -66.68
C MET A 502 -27.03 -44.19 -67.54
N ASP A 503 -26.18 -43.64 -68.39
CA ASP A 503 -24.87 -44.24 -68.64
C ASP A 503 -23.83 -43.25 -69.19
N LEU A 504 -22.57 -43.57 -68.87
CA LEU A 504 -21.30 -43.24 -69.53
C LEU A 504 -20.55 -41.93 -69.23
N SER A 505 -19.63 -42.07 -68.25
CA SER A 505 -18.16 -42.17 -68.45
C SER A 505 -17.29 -40.96 -68.82
N GLY A 506 -16.13 -40.88 -68.15
CA GLY A 506 -14.89 -40.20 -68.56
C GLY A 506 -14.27 -39.40 -67.41
N SER A 507 -13.44 -39.95 -66.51
CA SER A 507 -12.04 -40.37 -66.63
C SER A 507 -11.06 -39.30 -67.14
N ASN A 508 -10.20 -38.81 -66.23
CA ASN A 508 -8.72 -38.69 -66.32
C ASN A 508 -8.26 -38.00 -65.03
N VAL A 509 -7.41 -38.57 -64.16
CA VAL A 509 -6.01 -39.03 -64.29
C VAL A 509 -5.05 -37.86 -64.62
N ILE A 510 -4.24 -37.56 -63.60
CA ILE A 510 -3.20 -36.52 -63.39
C ILE A 510 -3.73 -35.17 -62.92
#